data_AF-A0A534QA17-F1
#
_entry.id   AF-A0A534QA17-F1
#
_cell.length_a   1.000
_cell.length_b   1.000
_cell.length_c   1.000
_cell.angle_alpha   90.00
_cell.angle_beta   90.00
_cell.angle_gamma   90.00
#
_symmetry.space_group_name_H-M   'P 1'
#
loop_
_entity.id
_entity.type
_entity.pdbx_description
1 polymer ?
#
loop_
_entity_poly.entity_id
_entity_poly.type
_entity_poly.pdbx_seq_one_letter_code
_entity_poly.pdbx_strand_id
1 'polypeptide(L)'
;MRRSNYLGIAAAVAASVIAFAAPGARAQLVCDEYAGDPAEGTQEWTERDANNVECGHQRLVDANASPAFLAKYNEQVAIEEAEYATVTLPEWAAEPTRVHAGAGTLPQSKVTDPFRSPEEWAAAGHGRHLKFYFINSATGAKLRARLFAPLEPDPDHPRQYPVLAFSPGLQSYNEVNAWFPEEMAEAGYVVMIVDPQGQGDSENCGHEPDGTPTFDCPSSNVDVYKNAIRSAIGFLLSSPASPYPRDLEPNGAGTPPFNPFWESVDPEHVGIAGHSYGAIASTPLGQEDARVDAIVSYDNLDANLPASGPRRTPTLFLAADYPFPTTPTPMSGNPDPDEHIAGLAYDQLAAANVDVMSITPRASDHYEWGYQPFPANFPSSRYGERISLYYTLAWFDRYLKGDPDGTTRLVRGYVDETADLHSIGAGTYDAAQAVANPTDPFAGNVPYRIAGKCAANLLSIYYHSAYWLEGGALATGDMRALGCADVDLDGILDAADNCPNVANEDQLDRGGINTTTPDGIGDACQCGDVSGNGIVNGQDANAIKRHGLGLTPNPLFNVPGNCDVSGNGQCNGQDANAVTRKALGQPSPSFGQNCHNAVGQPVPSDL
;
A
#
# COMPACT_ATOMS: atom_id res chain seq x y z
N MET A 1 -17.79 -19.63 19.66
CA MET A 1 -17.48 -21.05 19.36
C MET A 1 -18.34 -21.53 18.20
N ARG A 2 -17.98 -21.20 16.96
CA ARG A 2 -18.44 -21.90 15.75
C ARG A 2 -17.26 -22.77 15.31
N ARG A 3 -17.48 -24.09 15.21
CA ARG A 3 -16.47 -25.06 14.78
C ARG A 3 -16.33 -24.94 13.26
N SER A 4 -15.17 -24.48 12.79
CA SER A 4 -14.79 -24.46 11.39
C SER A 4 -14.47 -25.88 10.94
N ASN A 5 -15.38 -26.51 10.20
CA ASN A 5 -15.12 -27.71 9.42
C ASN A 5 -14.73 -27.25 8.00
N TYR A 6 -13.44 -27.03 7.75
CA TYR A 6 -12.93 -26.92 6.38
C TYR A 6 -12.30 -28.27 6.01
N LEU A 7 -13.13 -29.15 5.44
CA LEU A 7 -12.67 -30.30 4.69
C LEU A 7 -12.05 -29.78 3.39
N GLY A 8 -10.89 -30.33 3.02
CA GLY A 8 -10.11 -29.93 1.85
C GLY A 8 -10.95 -29.77 0.59
N ILE A 9 -10.95 -28.55 0.05
CA ILE A 9 -11.47 -28.26 -1.27
C ILE A 9 -10.28 -28.36 -2.22
N ALA A 10 -10.24 -29.42 -3.01
CA ALA A 10 -9.49 -29.39 -4.26
C ALA A 10 -10.16 -28.34 -5.15
N ALA A 11 -9.47 -27.22 -5.40
CA ALA A 11 -9.95 -26.18 -6.29
C ALA A 11 -10.10 -26.77 -7.70
N ALA A 12 -11.34 -26.97 -8.15
CA ALA A 12 -11.63 -27.22 -9.54
C ALA A 12 -11.46 -25.90 -10.30
N VAL A 13 -10.36 -25.76 -11.05
CA VAL A 13 -10.13 -24.64 -11.95
C VAL A 13 -11.13 -24.73 -13.10
N ALA A 14 -12.22 -23.97 -13.00
CA ALA A 14 -13.06 -23.66 -14.15
C ALA A 14 -12.44 -22.46 -14.85
N ALA A 15 -11.68 -22.69 -15.92
CA ALA A 15 -11.31 -21.64 -16.86
C ALA A 15 -12.59 -21.15 -17.56
N SER A 16 -13.23 -20.15 -16.99
CA SER A 16 -14.35 -19.45 -17.62
C SER A 16 -13.80 -18.57 -18.74
N VAL A 17 -13.73 -19.12 -19.96
CA VAL A 17 -13.57 -18.30 -21.16
C VAL A 17 -14.86 -17.49 -21.31
N ILE A 18 -14.87 -16.25 -20.83
CA ILE A 18 -15.97 -15.33 -21.12
C ILE A 18 -15.90 -15.01 -22.61
N ALA A 19 -16.86 -15.54 -23.36
CA ALA A 19 -17.07 -15.13 -24.74
C ALA A 19 -17.56 -13.67 -24.74
N PHE A 20 -16.70 -12.74 -25.14
CA PHE A 20 -17.08 -11.36 -25.34
C PHE A 20 -18.19 -11.29 -26.39
N ALA A 21 -19.37 -10.79 -26.00
CA ALA A 21 -20.42 -10.43 -26.94
C ALA A 21 -19.88 -9.36 -27.91
N ALA A 22 -20.28 -9.47 -29.19
CA ALA A 22 -19.92 -8.51 -30.22
C ALA A 22 -20.22 -7.06 -29.79
N PRO A 23 -19.41 -6.07 -30.21
CA PRO A 23 -19.52 -4.71 -29.73
C PRO A 23 -20.81 -4.06 -30.23
N GLY A 24 -21.86 -4.09 -29.41
CA GLY A 24 -22.71 -2.91 -29.28
C GLY A 24 -21.86 -1.77 -28.72
N ALA A 25 -22.24 -0.52 -28.96
CA ALA A 25 -21.51 0.66 -28.49
C ALA A 25 -21.39 0.68 -26.96
N ARG A 26 -20.42 -0.06 -26.42
CA ARG A 26 -20.02 0.00 -25.02
C ARG A 26 -19.35 1.35 -24.80
N ALA A 27 -19.61 1.95 -23.65
CA ALA A 27 -18.74 3.00 -23.13
C ALA A 27 -17.29 2.50 -23.13
N GLN A 28 -16.34 3.41 -23.31
CA GLN A 28 -14.91 3.11 -23.23
C GLN A 28 -14.61 2.38 -21.92
N LEU A 29 -13.79 1.33 -21.95
CA LEU A 29 -13.29 0.67 -20.73
C LEU A 29 -12.44 1.68 -19.96
N VAL A 30 -12.85 2.01 -18.73
CA VAL A 30 -12.21 3.06 -17.92
C VAL A 30 -12.05 2.56 -16.48
N CYS A 31 -10.81 2.42 -16.05
CA CYS A 31 -10.43 1.78 -14.77
C CYS A 31 -9.71 2.73 -13.80
N ASP A 32 -9.45 3.97 -14.22
CA ASP A 32 -8.69 5.00 -13.50
C ASP A 32 -9.35 6.39 -13.56
N GLU A 33 -10.61 6.45 -14.00
CA GLU A 33 -11.47 7.62 -13.87
C GLU A 33 -12.69 7.31 -12.99
N TYR A 34 -13.41 8.37 -12.62
CA TYR A 34 -14.59 8.28 -11.77
C TYR A 34 -15.66 7.36 -12.39
N ALA A 35 -15.99 6.29 -11.68
CA ALA A 35 -16.93 5.27 -12.15
C ALA A 35 -18.41 5.68 -12.03
N GLY A 36 -18.71 6.76 -11.31
CA GLY A 36 -20.08 7.17 -10.98
C GLY A 36 -20.73 6.33 -9.88
N ASP A 37 -21.81 6.88 -9.32
CA ASP A 37 -22.67 6.24 -8.31
C ASP A 37 -24.12 6.08 -8.81
N PRO A 38 -24.34 5.33 -9.91
CA PRO A 38 -25.68 5.06 -10.40
C PRO A 38 -26.49 4.26 -9.37
N ALA A 39 -27.80 4.51 -9.34
CA ALA A 39 -28.70 3.78 -8.47
C ALA A 39 -28.75 2.29 -8.83
N GLU A 40 -28.79 1.42 -7.83
CA GLU A 40 -28.86 -0.03 -8.02
C GLU A 40 -30.05 -0.45 -8.91
N GLY A 41 -29.82 -1.44 -9.77
CA GLY A 41 -30.85 -1.95 -10.70
C GLY A 41 -31.09 -1.10 -11.95
N THR A 42 -30.37 0.02 -12.10
CA THR A 42 -30.36 0.80 -13.36
C THR A 42 -29.47 0.15 -14.42
N GLN A 43 -29.63 0.57 -15.68
CA GLN A 43 -28.75 0.14 -16.76
C GLN A 43 -27.33 0.66 -16.53
N GLU A 44 -27.21 1.91 -16.08
CA GLU A 44 -25.94 2.58 -15.78
C GLU A 44 -25.17 1.84 -14.68
N TRP A 45 -25.86 1.34 -13.65
CA TRP A 45 -25.26 0.49 -12.61
C TRP A 45 -24.74 -0.83 -13.18
N THR A 46 -25.53 -1.48 -14.04
CA THR A 46 -25.14 -2.74 -14.69
C THR A 46 -23.91 -2.55 -15.60
N GLU A 47 -23.84 -1.42 -16.32
CA GLU A 47 -22.71 -1.08 -17.19
C GLU A 47 -21.44 -0.76 -16.38
N ARG A 48 -21.56 -0.02 -15.27
CA ARG A 48 -20.46 0.26 -14.35
C ARG A 48 -19.88 -1.04 -13.75
N ASP A 49 -20.76 -1.94 -13.29
CA ASP A 49 -20.34 -3.23 -12.71
C ASP A 49 -19.64 -4.12 -13.75
N ALA A 50 -20.16 -4.15 -14.98
CA ALA A 50 -19.50 -4.86 -16.08
C ALA A 50 -18.12 -4.28 -16.40
N ASN A 51 -17.97 -2.94 -16.40
CA ASN A 51 -16.67 -2.27 -16.55
C ASN A 51 -15.70 -2.68 -15.41
N ASN A 52 -16.15 -2.68 -14.15
CA ASN A 52 -15.29 -3.07 -13.02
C ASN A 52 -14.80 -4.51 -13.13
N VAL A 53 -15.65 -5.44 -13.57
CA VAL A 53 -15.26 -6.84 -13.84
C VAL A 53 -14.21 -6.92 -14.95
N GLU A 54 -14.36 -6.13 -16.02
CA GLU A 54 -13.37 -6.08 -17.10
C GLU A 54 -12.04 -5.47 -16.62
N CYS A 55 -12.07 -4.46 -15.76
CA CYS A 55 -10.87 -3.93 -15.09
C CYS A 55 -10.14 -5.02 -14.29
N GLY A 56 -10.88 -5.86 -13.57
CA GLY A 56 -10.32 -6.98 -12.79
C GLY A 56 -9.74 -8.12 -13.63
N HIS A 57 -9.83 -8.08 -14.96
CA HIS A 57 -9.23 -9.09 -15.85
C HIS A 57 -8.04 -8.55 -16.66
N GLN A 58 -7.66 -7.29 -16.47
CA GLN A 58 -6.72 -6.63 -17.36
C GLN A 58 -5.32 -7.27 -17.36
N ARG A 59 -4.79 -7.72 -16.21
CA ARG A 59 -3.48 -8.42 -16.18
C ARG A 59 -3.49 -9.69 -17.01
N LEU A 60 -4.55 -10.47 -16.91
CA LEU A 60 -4.72 -11.68 -17.71
C LEU A 60 -4.81 -11.37 -19.21
N VAL A 61 -5.56 -10.32 -19.58
CA VAL A 61 -5.68 -9.87 -20.98
C VAL A 61 -4.33 -9.41 -21.52
N ASP A 62 -3.59 -8.59 -20.76
CA ASP A 62 -2.31 -8.03 -21.17
C ASP A 62 -1.24 -9.13 -21.34
N ALA A 63 -1.15 -10.07 -20.39
CA ALA A 63 -0.22 -11.20 -20.48
C ALA A 63 -0.47 -12.07 -21.71
N ASN A 64 -1.73 -12.37 -22.04
CA ASN A 64 -2.08 -13.15 -23.23
C ASN A 64 -1.88 -12.39 -24.54
N ALA A 65 -2.01 -11.06 -24.51
CA ALA A 65 -1.89 -10.21 -25.69
C ALA A 65 -0.44 -9.78 -25.99
N SER A 66 0.49 -9.99 -25.06
CA SER A 66 1.87 -9.49 -25.14
C SER A 66 2.85 -10.56 -25.66
N PRO A 67 3.39 -10.42 -26.90
CA PRO A 67 4.46 -11.27 -27.39
C PRO A 67 5.71 -11.21 -26.51
N ALA A 68 6.03 -10.03 -25.95
CA ALA A 68 7.15 -9.84 -25.04
C ALA A 68 6.98 -10.68 -23.76
N PHE A 69 5.79 -10.67 -23.17
CA PHE A 69 5.48 -11.49 -21.99
C PHE A 69 5.65 -12.98 -22.31
N LEU A 70 5.06 -13.47 -23.40
CA LEU A 70 5.13 -14.87 -23.78
C LEU A 70 6.58 -15.31 -24.10
N ALA A 71 7.37 -14.45 -24.73
CA ALA A 71 8.78 -14.71 -24.99
C ALA A 71 9.57 -14.81 -23.68
N LYS A 72 9.37 -13.85 -22.77
CA LYS A 72 10.05 -13.82 -21.47
C LYS A 72 9.65 -15.00 -20.59
N TYR A 73 8.36 -15.35 -20.56
CA TYR A 73 7.86 -16.53 -19.85
C TYR A 73 8.57 -17.82 -20.30
N ASN A 74 8.69 -18.04 -21.61
CA ASN A 74 9.36 -19.24 -22.13
C ASN A 74 10.85 -19.29 -21.79
N GLU A 75 11.53 -18.13 -21.77
CA GLU A 75 12.92 -18.05 -21.31
C GLU A 75 13.04 -18.43 -19.84
N GLN A 76 12.23 -17.83 -18.96
CA GLN A 76 12.27 -18.10 -17.52
C GLN A 76 11.92 -19.56 -17.20
N VAL A 77 10.97 -20.17 -17.92
CA VAL A 77 10.66 -21.60 -17.76
C VAL A 77 11.89 -22.46 -18.04
N ALA A 78 12.65 -22.17 -19.09
CA ALA A 78 13.85 -22.93 -19.40
C ALA A 78 14.95 -22.76 -18.35
N ILE A 79 15.05 -21.57 -17.73
CA ILE A 79 15.98 -21.29 -16.62
C ILE A 79 15.57 -22.10 -15.38
N GLU A 80 14.31 -22.03 -14.97
CA GLU A 80 13.79 -22.74 -13.80
C GLU A 80 13.86 -24.27 -13.95
N GLU A 81 13.59 -24.81 -15.14
CA GLU A 81 13.76 -26.24 -15.40
C GLU A 81 15.23 -26.68 -15.27
N ALA A 82 16.17 -25.85 -15.72
CA ALA A 82 17.60 -26.11 -15.58
C ALA A 82 18.06 -26.01 -14.12
N GLU A 83 17.63 -24.99 -13.38
CA GLU A 83 17.91 -24.85 -11.95
C GLU A 83 17.37 -26.06 -11.18
N TYR A 84 16.11 -26.42 -11.40
CA TYR A 84 15.48 -27.53 -10.69
C TYR A 84 16.24 -28.85 -10.89
N ALA A 85 16.66 -29.14 -12.13
CA ALA A 85 17.39 -30.35 -12.45
C ALA A 85 18.82 -30.37 -11.89
N THR A 86 19.48 -29.22 -11.78
CA THR A 86 20.91 -29.12 -11.44
C THR A 86 21.19 -28.70 -10.00
N VAL A 87 20.22 -28.09 -9.33
CA VAL A 87 20.34 -27.52 -7.98
C VAL A 87 19.27 -28.12 -7.06
N THR A 88 18.00 -27.80 -7.26
CA THR A 88 16.91 -28.13 -6.30
C THR A 88 16.77 -29.63 -6.07
N LEU A 89 16.71 -30.43 -7.15
CA LEU A 89 16.52 -31.88 -7.01
C LEU A 89 17.73 -32.57 -6.35
N PRO A 90 19.00 -32.25 -6.71
CA PRO A 90 20.17 -32.70 -5.95
C PRO A 90 20.18 -32.28 -4.48
N GLU A 91 19.79 -31.04 -4.16
CA GLU A 91 19.67 -30.56 -2.77
C GLU A 91 18.69 -31.42 -1.96
N TRP A 92 17.48 -31.65 -2.49
CA TRP A 92 16.46 -32.47 -1.81
C TRP A 92 16.88 -33.94 -1.69
N ALA A 93 17.55 -34.48 -2.71
CA ALA A 93 18.07 -35.85 -2.67
C ALA A 93 19.17 -36.05 -1.61
N ALA A 94 19.90 -34.99 -1.24
CA ALA A 94 20.92 -35.04 -0.20
C ALA A 94 20.34 -35.12 1.22
N GLU A 95 19.06 -34.73 1.41
CA GLU A 95 18.38 -34.70 2.70
C GLU A 95 17.08 -35.53 2.68
N PRO A 96 17.13 -36.86 2.50
CA PRO A 96 15.94 -37.69 2.22
C PRO A 96 14.92 -37.79 3.35
N THR A 97 15.25 -37.31 4.55
CA THR A 97 14.32 -37.22 5.69
C THR A 97 13.49 -35.94 5.68
N ARG A 98 13.85 -34.97 4.83
CA ARG A 98 13.15 -33.69 4.62
C ARG A 98 12.22 -33.83 3.43
N VAL A 99 10.92 -33.94 3.71
CA VAL A 99 9.91 -34.14 2.66
C VAL A 99 9.52 -32.78 2.07
N HIS A 100 9.53 -32.69 0.74
CA HIS A 100 9.05 -31.54 -0.03
C HIS A 100 7.86 -31.97 -0.90
N ALA A 101 6.65 -31.59 -0.49
CA ALA A 101 5.39 -32.01 -1.09
C ALA A 101 4.32 -30.89 -1.03
N GLY A 102 4.76 -29.64 -0.99
CA GLY A 102 3.91 -28.45 -0.98
C GLY A 102 3.36 -28.05 -2.36
N ALA A 103 2.56 -26.99 -2.40
CA ALA A 103 2.24 -26.33 -3.66
C ALA A 103 3.47 -25.58 -4.19
N GLY A 104 3.61 -25.49 -5.52
CA GLY A 104 4.71 -24.73 -6.13
C GLY A 104 6.05 -25.45 -6.24
N THR A 105 6.09 -26.78 -6.06
CA THR A 105 7.34 -27.57 -6.15
C THR A 105 7.79 -27.88 -7.58
N LEU A 106 6.99 -27.53 -8.60
CA LEU A 106 7.34 -27.75 -10.00
C LEU A 106 8.11 -26.53 -10.53
N PRO A 107 9.13 -26.71 -11.38
CA PRO A 107 9.90 -25.59 -11.92
C PRO A 107 9.02 -24.59 -12.69
N GLN A 108 8.06 -25.07 -13.49
CA GLN A 108 7.19 -24.16 -14.26
C GLN A 108 6.29 -23.31 -13.36
N SER A 109 5.96 -23.78 -12.16
CA SER A 109 5.20 -22.97 -11.20
C SER A 109 6.03 -21.84 -10.59
N LYS A 110 7.36 -21.86 -10.70
CA LYS A 110 8.21 -20.77 -10.20
C LYS A 110 8.20 -19.54 -11.12
N VAL A 111 7.71 -19.68 -12.36
CA VAL A 111 7.60 -18.58 -13.31
C VAL A 111 6.27 -17.86 -13.17
N THR A 112 6.30 -16.73 -12.46
CA THR A 112 5.14 -15.91 -12.09
C THR A 112 5.04 -14.68 -12.98
N ASP A 113 5.52 -13.52 -12.53
CA ASP A 113 5.85 -12.40 -13.42
C ASP A 113 7.21 -12.66 -14.06
N PRO A 114 7.30 -12.94 -15.37
CA PRO A 114 8.56 -13.33 -15.99
C PRO A 114 9.56 -12.17 -16.11
N PHE A 115 9.15 -10.92 -15.83
CA PHE A 115 10.04 -9.76 -15.77
C PHE A 115 10.59 -9.48 -14.36
N ARG A 116 10.14 -10.24 -13.35
CA ARG A 116 10.56 -10.10 -11.95
C ARG A 116 11.32 -11.33 -11.48
N SER A 117 12.31 -11.76 -12.27
CA SER A 117 13.28 -12.75 -11.79
C SER A 117 14.22 -12.04 -10.79
N PRO A 118 14.34 -12.52 -9.53
CA PRO A 118 15.29 -11.94 -8.56
C PRO A 118 16.74 -11.97 -9.04
N GLU A 119 17.11 -12.97 -9.83
CA GLU A 119 18.43 -13.13 -10.43
C GLU A 119 18.69 -12.05 -11.48
N GLU A 120 17.73 -11.79 -12.38
CA GLU A 120 17.83 -10.74 -13.38
C GLU A 120 17.73 -9.34 -12.78
N TRP A 121 16.86 -9.14 -11.78
CA TRP A 121 16.73 -7.92 -10.99
C TRP A 121 18.08 -7.51 -10.38
N ALA A 122 18.75 -8.44 -9.70
CA ALA A 122 20.07 -8.20 -9.14
C ALA A 122 21.13 -7.96 -10.24
N ALA A 123 21.09 -8.73 -11.34
CA ALA A 123 22.03 -8.58 -12.45
C ALA A 123 21.88 -7.23 -13.18
N ALA A 124 20.68 -6.67 -13.22
CA ALA A 124 20.38 -5.35 -13.75
C ALA A 124 20.79 -4.20 -12.79
N GLY A 125 21.28 -4.53 -11.59
CA GLY A 125 21.82 -3.56 -10.64
C GLY A 125 20.77 -2.87 -9.78
N HIS A 126 19.58 -3.46 -9.62
CA HIS A 126 18.55 -2.89 -8.76
C HIS A 126 18.81 -3.16 -7.27
N GLY A 127 19.49 -4.26 -6.94
CA GLY A 127 19.88 -4.57 -5.56
C GLY A 127 20.61 -5.89 -5.45
N ARG A 128 20.60 -6.46 -4.24
CA ARG A 128 21.27 -7.73 -3.91
C ARG A 128 20.25 -8.74 -3.43
N HIS A 129 20.37 -9.99 -3.86
CA HIS A 129 19.48 -11.05 -3.40
C HIS A 129 20.25 -12.33 -3.04
N LEU A 130 19.69 -13.13 -2.14
CA LEU A 130 20.18 -14.46 -1.78
C LEU A 130 19.02 -15.44 -1.59
N LYS A 131 19.14 -16.65 -2.14
CA LYS A 131 18.23 -17.79 -1.91
C LYS A 131 18.91 -18.79 -0.98
N PHE A 132 18.26 -19.17 0.11
CA PHE A 132 18.87 -20.04 1.13
C PHE A 132 17.80 -20.79 1.94
N TYR A 133 18.25 -21.71 2.80
CA TYR A 133 17.41 -22.34 3.81
C TYR A 133 17.79 -21.86 5.20
N PHE A 134 16.83 -21.84 6.11
CA PHE A 134 17.04 -21.58 7.55
C PHE A 134 16.07 -22.43 8.38
N ILE A 135 16.30 -22.54 9.69
CA ILE A 135 15.50 -23.42 10.55
C ILE A 135 14.38 -22.66 11.26
N ASN A 136 13.14 -23.13 11.12
CA ASN A 136 11.99 -22.66 11.89
C ASN A 136 12.23 -22.86 13.39
N SER A 137 12.12 -21.79 14.16
CA SER A 137 12.39 -21.81 15.61
C SER A 137 11.40 -22.63 16.42
N ALA A 138 10.16 -22.80 15.96
CA ALA A 138 9.13 -23.51 16.70
C ALA A 138 9.10 -25.01 16.39
N THR A 139 9.26 -25.38 15.11
CA THR A 139 9.10 -26.77 14.65
C THR A 139 10.41 -27.43 14.26
N GLY A 140 11.49 -26.67 14.15
CA GLY A 140 12.75 -27.13 13.55
C GLY A 140 12.64 -27.45 12.06
N ALA A 141 11.54 -27.07 11.40
CA ALA A 141 11.39 -27.26 9.97
C ALA A 141 12.40 -26.39 9.19
N LYS A 142 13.11 -26.96 8.21
CA LYS A 142 13.96 -26.25 7.26
C LYS A 142 13.12 -25.53 6.19
N LEU A 143 13.13 -24.20 6.26
CA LEU A 143 12.32 -23.34 5.42
C LEU A 143 13.16 -22.69 4.33
N ARG A 144 12.61 -22.60 3.12
CA ARG A 144 13.19 -21.84 2.01
C ARG A 144 12.87 -20.35 2.21
N ALA A 145 13.88 -19.50 2.04
CA ALA A 145 13.73 -18.06 2.06
C ALA A 145 14.53 -17.40 0.95
N ARG A 146 14.10 -16.20 0.59
CA ARG A 146 14.88 -15.25 -0.22
C ARG A 146 15.07 -13.96 0.58
N LEU A 147 16.30 -13.46 0.59
CA LEU A 147 16.69 -12.21 1.25
C LEU A 147 17.08 -11.20 0.19
N PHE A 148 16.48 -10.02 0.24
CA PHE A 148 16.70 -8.90 -0.66
C PHE A 148 17.25 -7.74 0.14
N ALA A 149 18.18 -7.00 -0.44
CA ALA A 149 18.73 -5.80 0.16
C ALA A 149 19.01 -4.74 -0.91
N PRO A 150 19.05 -3.47 -0.51
CA PRO A 150 19.52 -2.41 -1.38
C PRO A 150 20.96 -2.69 -1.83
N LEU A 151 21.42 -1.95 -2.84
CA LEU A 151 22.85 -1.89 -3.18
C LEU A 151 23.69 -1.51 -1.95
N GLU A 152 25.01 -1.75 -2.01
CA GLU A 152 25.93 -1.57 -0.87
C GLU A 152 25.65 -0.27 -0.09
N PRO A 153 25.64 -0.34 1.26
CA PRO A 153 25.24 0.79 2.07
C PRO A 153 26.19 1.97 1.90
N ASP A 154 25.70 3.18 2.19
CA ASP A 154 26.56 4.36 2.29
C ASP A 154 27.61 4.10 3.39
N PRO A 155 28.92 4.14 3.07
CA PRO A 155 29.96 3.92 4.06
C PRO A 155 29.89 4.91 5.24
N ASP A 156 29.29 6.07 5.04
CA ASP A 156 29.12 7.11 6.07
C ASP A 156 27.89 6.88 6.96
N HIS A 157 26.96 6.01 6.55
CA HIS A 157 25.73 5.66 7.27
C HIS A 157 25.58 4.12 7.40
N PRO A 158 26.47 3.46 8.15
CA PRO A 158 26.33 2.03 8.42
C PRO A 158 25.06 1.77 9.23
N ARG A 159 24.34 0.67 8.93
CA ARG A 159 23.04 0.29 9.54
C ARG A 159 21.90 1.27 9.28
N GLN A 160 21.55 1.43 8.02
CA GLN A 160 20.57 2.41 7.54
C GLN A 160 19.23 1.81 7.14
N TYR A 161 19.13 0.48 6.99
CA TYR A 161 17.97 -0.13 6.37
C TYR A 161 17.12 -0.90 7.40
N PRO A 162 15.88 -0.46 7.67
CA PRO A 162 14.91 -1.24 8.42
C PRO A 162 14.68 -2.60 7.76
N VAL A 163 14.20 -3.56 8.55
CA VAL A 163 13.97 -4.93 8.07
C VAL A 163 12.50 -5.25 7.91
N LEU A 164 12.17 -6.01 6.86
CA LEU A 164 10.81 -6.48 6.60
C LEU A 164 10.77 -8.01 6.50
N ALA A 165 9.90 -8.65 7.25
CA ALA A 165 9.58 -10.07 7.08
C ALA A 165 8.25 -10.24 6.33
N PHE A 166 8.23 -11.04 5.25
CA PHE A 166 7.04 -11.32 4.46
C PHE A 166 6.72 -12.81 4.42
N SER A 167 5.43 -13.16 4.57
CA SER A 167 4.93 -14.51 4.32
C SER A 167 3.85 -14.53 3.23
N PRO A 168 3.99 -15.36 2.19
CA PRO A 168 2.91 -15.72 1.29
C PRO A 168 1.72 -16.41 2.00
N GLY A 169 0.65 -16.62 1.25
CA GLY A 169 -0.56 -17.33 1.68
C GLY A 169 -0.49 -18.86 1.59
N LEU A 170 -1.64 -19.49 1.85
CA LEU A 170 -1.81 -20.94 1.73
C LEU A 170 -1.73 -21.37 0.27
N GLN A 171 -0.99 -22.44 -0.01
CA GLN A 171 -0.69 -22.95 -1.35
C GLN A 171 0.06 -21.92 -2.24
N SER A 172 0.82 -21.03 -1.61
CA SER A 172 1.66 -20.03 -2.27
C SER A 172 3.14 -20.22 -1.93
N TYR A 173 4.02 -19.38 -2.47
CA TYR A 173 5.48 -19.44 -2.33
C TYR A 173 6.13 -18.11 -2.72
N ASN A 174 7.42 -17.95 -2.39
CA ASN A 174 8.21 -16.72 -2.54
C ASN A 174 8.02 -16.05 -3.92
N GLU A 175 8.13 -16.83 -5.00
CA GLU A 175 8.09 -16.31 -6.38
C GLU A 175 6.76 -15.62 -6.74
N VAL A 176 5.64 -16.00 -6.12
CA VAL A 176 4.31 -15.39 -6.38
C VAL A 176 4.24 -13.95 -5.89
N ASN A 177 5.00 -13.63 -4.84
CA ASN A 177 4.98 -12.32 -4.20
C ASN A 177 6.34 -11.60 -4.35
N ALA A 178 7.17 -11.98 -5.33
CA ALA A 178 8.53 -11.43 -5.53
C ALA A 178 8.57 -9.90 -5.77
N TRP A 179 7.47 -9.32 -6.27
CA TRP A 179 7.33 -7.88 -6.43
C TRP A 179 7.53 -7.11 -5.11
N PHE A 180 7.04 -7.65 -3.99
CA PHE A 180 7.13 -6.99 -2.70
C PHE A 180 8.58 -6.81 -2.24
N PRO A 181 9.40 -7.87 -2.07
CA PRO A 181 10.76 -7.70 -1.60
C PRO A 181 11.67 -6.96 -2.59
N GLU A 182 11.45 -7.06 -3.91
CA GLU A 182 12.20 -6.29 -4.91
C GLU A 182 12.00 -4.79 -4.72
N GLU A 183 10.75 -4.34 -4.72
CA GLU A 183 10.42 -2.92 -4.67
C GLU A 183 10.72 -2.31 -3.31
N MET A 184 10.50 -3.06 -2.23
CA MET A 184 10.93 -2.64 -0.89
C MET A 184 12.46 -2.55 -0.79
N ALA A 185 13.21 -3.47 -1.39
CA ALA A 185 14.67 -3.39 -1.39
C ALA A 185 15.18 -2.18 -2.17
N GLU A 186 14.60 -1.86 -3.32
CA GLU A 186 14.92 -0.63 -4.03
C GLU A 186 14.54 0.63 -3.24
N ALA A 187 13.47 0.57 -2.44
CA ALA A 187 13.06 1.63 -1.54
C ALA A 187 13.93 1.74 -0.27
N GLY A 188 14.96 0.90 -0.07
CA GLY A 188 15.85 1.01 1.08
C GLY A 188 15.44 0.16 2.29
N TYR A 189 14.92 -1.04 2.05
CA TYR A 189 14.63 -2.04 3.10
C TYR A 189 15.43 -3.32 2.89
N VAL A 190 15.82 -4.00 3.98
CA VAL A 190 16.29 -5.38 3.89
C VAL A 190 15.11 -6.31 4.13
N VAL A 191 14.75 -7.10 3.12
CA VAL A 191 13.50 -7.88 3.14
C VAL A 191 13.77 -9.37 3.06
N MET A 192 13.19 -10.14 3.97
CA MET A 192 13.16 -11.60 3.91
C MET A 192 11.75 -12.08 3.61
N ILE A 193 11.58 -12.73 2.47
CA ILE A 193 10.38 -13.50 2.14
C ILE A 193 10.64 -14.97 2.44
N VAL A 194 9.69 -15.61 3.13
CA VAL A 194 9.81 -17.00 3.58
C VAL A 194 8.66 -17.85 3.07
N ASP A 195 8.99 -19.02 2.52
CA ASP A 195 8.03 -20.10 2.29
C ASP A 195 7.69 -20.73 3.64
N PRO A 196 6.44 -20.64 4.13
CA PRO A 196 6.07 -21.28 5.39
C PRO A 196 6.20 -22.81 5.29
N GLN A 197 6.22 -23.50 6.44
CA GLN A 197 6.35 -24.95 6.46
C GLN A 197 5.27 -25.63 5.59
N GLY A 198 5.69 -26.53 4.70
CA GLY A 198 4.80 -27.21 3.75
C GLY A 198 4.32 -26.37 2.56
N GLN A 199 4.89 -25.18 2.35
CA GLN A 199 4.67 -24.32 1.19
C GLN A 199 5.94 -24.22 0.34
N GLY A 200 5.81 -23.99 -0.97
CA GLY A 200 6.93 -23.81 -1.88
C GLY A 200 8.00 -24.90 -1.74
N ASP A 201 9.24 -24.46 -1.58
CA ASP A 201 10.39 -25.37 -1.42
C ASP A 201 10.69 -25.69 0.06
N SER A 202 9.91 -25.17 1.01
CA SER A 202 10.07 -25.48 2.43
C SER A 202 9.69 -26.92 2.73
N GLU A 203 10.39 -27.52 3.69
CA GLU A 203 10.06 -28.87 4.11
C GLU A 203 8.69 -28.93 4.78
N ASN A 204 8.04 -30.08 4.66
CA ASN A 204 6.70 -30.29 5.19
C ASN A 204 6.68 -30.55 6.70
N CYS A 205 7.74 -31.15 7.26
CA CYS A 205 7.74 -31.72 8.60
C CYS A 205 8.88 -31.19 9.47
N GLY A 206 8.63 -31.03 10.77
CA GLY A 206 9.61 -30.52 11.72
C GLY A 206 10.69 -31.52 12.13
N HIS A 207 11.75 -30.98 12.74
CA HIS A 207 12.90 -31.74 13.23
C HIS A 207 13.32 -31.27 14.63
N GLU A 208 13.85 -32.20 15.43
CA GLU A 208 14.54 -31.89 16.69
C GLU A 208 15.86 -31.15 16.42
N PRO A 209 16.47 -30.47 17.42
CA PRO A 209 17.76 -29.79 17.25
C PRO A 209 18.89 -30.66 16.69
N ASP A 210 18.88 -31.97 16.98
CA ASP A 210 19.86 -32.92 16.48
C ASP A 210 19.61 -33.40 15.04
N GLY A 211 18.51 -32.95 14.42
CA GLY A 211 18.08 -33.35 13.08
C GLY A 211 17.19 -34.59 13.05
N THR A 212 16.74 -35.11 14.21
CA THR A 212 15.78 -36.22 14.25
C THR A 212 14.40 -35.75 13.76
N PRO A 213 13.77 -36.41 12.77
CA PRO A 213 12.43 -36.01 12.31
C PRO A 213 11.38 -36.19 13.40
N THR A 214 10.56 -35.16 13.61
CA THR A 214 9.40 -35.22 14.52
C THR A 214 8.15 -35.79 13.84
N PHE A 215 8.12 -35.73 12.50
CA PHE A 215 6.95 -36.03 11.66
C PHE A 215 5.70 -35.19 11.97
N ASP A 216 5.88 -34.04 12.63
CA ASP A 216 4.83 -33.03 12.73
C ASP A 216 4.83 -32.16 11.47
N CYS A 217 3.79 -32.31 10.64
CA CYS A 217 3.72 -31.72 9.30
C CYS A 217 2.51 -30.78 9.11
N PRO A 218 2.33 -29.74 9.95
CA PRO A 218 1.24 -28.79 9.77
C PRO A 218 1.52 -27.92 8.54
N SER A 219 0.74 -28.07 7.47
CA SER A 219 0.88 -27.27 6.24
C SER A 219 -0.24 -26.24 6.04
N SER A 220 -1.36 -26.36 6.76
CA SER A 220 -2.55 -25.50 6.61
C SER A 220 -2.98 -24.79 7.90
N ASN A 221 -2.16 -24.82 8.95
CA ASN A 221 -2.43 -24.11 10.20
C ASN A 221 -1.81 -22.71 10.14
N VAL A 222 -2.57 -21.67 10.49
CA VAL A 222 -2.08 -20.27 10.56
C VAL A 222 -0.87 -20.11 11.49
N ASP A 223 -0.74 -20.92 12.54
CA ASP A 223 0.41 -20.86 13.46
C ASP A 223 1.74 -21.15 12.74
N VAL A 224 1.71 -21.90 11.64
CA VAL A 224 2.88 -22.18 10.80
C VAL A 224 3.43 -20.89 10.19
N TYR A 225 2.54 -20.03 9.70
CA TYR A 225 2.86 -18.75 9.09
C TYR A 225 3.36 -17.77 10.16
N LYS A 226 2.71 -17.74 11.33
CA LYS A 226 3.20 -16.95 12.48
C LYS A 226 4.62 -17.36 12.90
N ASN A 227 4.89 -18.65 12.96
CA ASN A 227 6.21 -19.18 13.32
C ASN A 227 7.26 -18.90 12.24
N ALA A 228 6.89 -18.97 10.96
CA ALA A 228 7.77 -18.59 9.84
C ALA A 228 8.17 -17.11 9.93
N ILE A 229 7.21 -16.20 10.09
CA ILE A 229 7.47 -14.76 10.23
C ILE A 229 8.32 -14.47 11.48
N ARG A 230 7.98 -15.05 12.63
CA ARG A 230 8.76 -14.87 13.87
C ARG A 230 10.21 -15.33 13.74
N SER A 231 10.41 -16.44 13.02
CA SER A 231 11.75 -16.99 12.73
C SER A 231 12.49 -16.09 11.73
N ALA A 232 11.82 -15.57 10.70
CA ALA A 232 12.38 -14.63 9.74
C ALA A 232 12.85 -13.33 10.42
N ILE A 233 12.07 -12.76 11.35
CA ILE A 233 12.50 -11.62 12.18
C ILE A 233 13.77 -12.00 12.98
N GLY A 234 13.79 -13.18 13.59
CA GLY A 234 14.96 -13.67 14.33
C GLY A 234 16.22 -13.80 13.46
N PHE A 235 16.08 -14.28 12.22
CA PHE A 235 17.18 -14.36 11.27
C PHE A 235 17.61 -12.97 10.78
N LEU A 236 16.68 -12.11 10.37
CA LEU A 236 16.95 -10.74 9.88
C LEU A 236 17.78 -9.92 10.88
N LEU A 237 17.50 -10.06 12.17
CA LEU A 237 18.19 -9.34 13.26
C LEU A 237 19.48 -10.01 13.74
N SER A 238 19.85 -11.17 13.17
CA SER A 238 21.06 -11.89 13.57
C SER A 238 22.33 -11.29 12.99
N SER A 239 23.45 -11.49 13.67
CA SER A 239 24.78 -10.99 13.27
C SER A 239 25.88 -11.97 13.71
N PRO A 240 27.16 -11.80 13.28
CA PRO A 240 28.25 -12.63 13.78
C PRO A 240 28.39 -12.64 15.31
N ALA A 241 28.03 -11.54 15.97
CA ALA A 241 28.07 -11.41 17.43
C ALA A 241 26.85 -12.02 18.13
N SER A 242 25.72 -12.14 17.42
CA SER A 242 24.49 -12.77 17.90
C SER A 242 23.87 -13.60 16.77
N PRO A 243 24.40 -14.81 16.50
CA PRO A 243 23.91 -15.65 15.41
C PRO A 243 22.48 -16.13 15.66
N TYR A 244 21.79 -16.54 14.60
CA TYR A 244 20.46 -17.15 14.70
C TYR A 244 20.60 -18.57 15.30
N PRO A 245 20.09 -18.83 16.53
CA PRO A 245 20.52 -20.01 17.30
C PRO A 245 20.22 -21.35 16.66
N ARG A 246 19.10 -21.46 15.93
CA ARG A 246 18.65 -22.73 15.33
C ARG A 246 19.55 -23.20 14.19
N ASP A 247 20.18 -22.25 13.50
CA ASP A 247 21.08 -22.54 12.39
C ASP A 247 22.48 -22.98 12.87
N LEU A 248 22.76 -22.82 14.17
CA LEU A 248 23.97 -23.37 14.82
C LEU A 248 23.79 -24.81 15.31
N GLU A 249 22.56 -25.30 15.39
CA GLU A 249 22.27 -26.68 15.81
C GLU A 249 22.62 -27.67 14.69
N PRO A 250 22.84 -28.97 14.98
CA PRO A 250 23.08 -29.98 13.93
C PRO A 250 22.00 -29.99 12.83
N ASN A 251 20.73 -29.74 13.18
CA ASN A 251 19.63 -29.61 12.23
C ASN A 251 19.84 -28.45 11.23
N GLY A 252 20.54 -27.39 11.64
CA GLY A 252 20.87 -26.22 10.81
C GLY A 252 22.09 -26.40 9.92
N ALA A 253 22.70 -27.58 9.85
CA ALA A 253 23.87 -27.82 9.01
C ALA A 253 23.66 -27.35 7.56
N GLY A 254 24.55 -26.51 7.06
CA GLY A 254 24.49 -25.95 5.71
C GLY A 254 23.62 -24.69 5.55
N THR A 255 22.99 -24.21 6.62
CA THR A 255 22.28 -22.92 6.64
C THR A 255 23.22 -21.79 7.09
N PRO A 256 23.01 -20.53 6.63
CA PRO A 256 23.80 -19.40 7.09
C PRO A 256 23.53 -19.14 8.58
N PRO A 257 24.56 -18.98 9.43
CA PRO A 257 24.35 -18.81 10.86
C PRO A 257 23.82 -17.43 11.25
N PHE A 258 23.85 -16.45 10.33
CA PHE A 258 23.33 -15.11 10.56
C PHE A 258 22.99 -14.41 9.23
N ASN A 259 22.28 -13.28 9.31
CA ASN A 259 21.95 -12.43 8.18
C ASN A 259 23.22 -11.91 7.50
N PRO A 260 23.53 -12.30 6.25
CA PRO A 260 24.74 -11.84 5.56
C PRO A 260 24.76 -10.32 5.29
N PHE A 261 23.61 -9.64 5.33
CA PHE A 261 23.51 -8.18 5.16
C PHE A 261 23.45 -7.40 6.48
N TRP A 262 23.76 -8.05 7.62
CA TRP A 262 23.66 -7.47 8.97
C TRP A 262 24.37 -6.12 9.16
N GLU A 263 25.44 -5.83 8.40
CA GLU A 263 26.18 -4.55 8.52
C GLU A 263 25.34 -3.35 8.08
N SER A 264 24.40 -3.57 7.16
CA SER A 264 23.50 -2.54 6.61
C SER A 264 22.15 -2.45 7.32
N VAL A 265 21.83 -3.44 8.15
CA VAL A 265 20.56 -3.55 8.87
C VAL A 265 20.50 -2.59 10.04
N ASP A 266 19.42 -1.81 10.08
CA ASP A 266 18.92 -1.18 11.28
C ASP A 266 18.07 -2.20 12.07
N PRO A 267 18.56 -2.69 13.22
CA PRO A 267 17.86 -3.70 13.99
C PRO A 267 16.74 -3.13 14.89
N GLU A 268 16.59 -1.80 14.98
CA GLU A 268 15.62 -1.15 15.86
C GLU A 268 14.25 -0.95 15.19
N HIS A 269 14.17 -1.08 13.86
CA HIS A 269 12.94 -0.85 13.09
C HIS A 269 12.56 -2.09 12.27
N VAL A 270 11.49 -2.76 12.67
CA VAL A 270 11.02 -4.02 12.07
C VAL A 270 9.58 -3.89 11.58
N GLY A 271 9.39 -4.09 10.28
CA GLY A 271 8.08 -4.28 9.69
C GLY A 271 7.79 -5.76 9.42
N ILE A 272 6.50 -6.09 9.39
CA ILE A 272 6.04 -7.38 8.86
C ILE A 272 4.93 -7.18 7.85
N ALA A 273 4.88 -8.09 6.89
CA ALA A 273 3.81 -8.16 5.92
C ALA A 273 3.42 -9.60 5.60
N GLY A 274 2.24 -9.78 5.03
CA GLY A 274 1.88 -11.09 4.50
C GLY A 274 0.60 -11.04 3.69
N HIS A 275 0.42 -12.05 2.85
CA HIS A 275 -0.75 -12.20 1.98
C HIS A 275 -1.63 -13.38 2.43
N SER A 276 -2.95 -13.21 2.42
CA SER A 276 -3.91 -14.27 2.76
C SER A 276 -3.63 -14.86 4.15
N TYR A 277 -3.32 -16.15 4.27
CA TYR A 277 -2.88 -16.76 5.54
C TYR A 277 -1.67 -16.09 6.18
N GLY A 278 -0.74 -15.55 5.37
CA GLY A 278 0.34 -14.71 5.84
C GLY A 278 -0.17 -13.43 6.50
N ALA A 279 -1.23 -12.81 5.96
CA ALA A 279 -1.87 -11.62 6.52
C ALA A 279 -2.63 -11.92 7.84
N ILE A 280 -3.37 -13.04 7.85
CA ILE A 280 -4.06 -13.57 9.05
C ILE A 280 -3.04 -13.85 10.17
N ALA A 281 -1.83 -14.30 9.82
CA ALA A 281 -0.75 -14.52 10.76
C ALA A 281 -0.09 -13.20 11.23
N SER A 282 0.27 -12.33 10.29
CA SER A 282 0.97 -11.05 10.53
C SER A 282 0.18 -10.13 11.44
N THR A 283 -1.13 -10.00 11.21
CA THR A 283 -1.98 -9.05 11.94
C THR A 283 -1.91 -9.22 13.47
N PRO A 284 -2.26 -10.38 14.07
CA PRO A 284 -2.12 -10.59 15.51
C PRO A 284 -0.66 -10.72 15.95
N LEU A 285 0.22 -11.35 15.15
CA LEU A 285 1.64 -11.51 15.52
C LEU A 285 2.32 -10.17 15.73
N GLY A 286 2.11 -9.20 14.84
CA GLY A 286 2.75 -7.89 14.95
C GLY A 286 2.26 -7.08 16.14
N GLN A 287 1.05 -7.34 16.64
CA GLN A 287 0.59 -6.77 17.91
C GLN A 287 1.29 -7.46 19.11
N GLU A 288 1.49 -8.77 19.04
CA GLU A 288 2.07 -9.60 20.10
C GLU A 288 3.60 -9.46 20.25
N ASP A 289 4.34 -9.43 19.13
CA ASP A 289 5.81 -9.48 19.12
C ASP A 289 6.40 -8.08 19.23
N ALA A 290 6.88 -7.73 20.43
CA ALA A 290 7.35 -6.40 20.81
C ALA A 290 8.47 -5.82 19.92
N ARG A 291 9.07 -6.63 19.05
CA ARG A 291 10.07 -6.19 18.07
C ARG A 291 9.46 -5.50 16.86
N VAL A 292 8.17 -5.70 16.58
CA VAL A 292 7.49 -5.22 15.37
C VAL A 292 6.90 -3.83 15.60
N ASP A 293 7.18 -2.93 14.65
CA ASP A 293 6.82 -1.51 14.68
C ASP A 293 5.75 -1.13 13.64
N ALA A 294 5.62 -1.90 12.55
CA ALA A 294 4.60 -1.66 11.53
C ALA A 294 4.12 -2.96 10.86
N ILE A 295 2.85 -3.00 10.47
CA ILE A 295 2.22 -4.15 9.82
C ILE A 295 1.55 -3.73 8.50
N VAL A 296 1.75 -4.52 7.44
CA VAL A 296 0.94 -4.45 6.22
C VAL A 296 0.29 -5.81 5.96
N SER A 297 -1.02 -5.82 5.76
CA SER A 297 -1.84 -7.03 5.77
C SER A 297 -2.62 -7.15 4.46
N TYR A 298 -2.11 -7.94 3.51
CA TYR A 298 -2.69 -8.12 2.18
C TYR A 298 -3.77 -9.22 2.18
N ASP A 299 -5.02 -8.82 1.98
CA ASP A 299 -6.22 -9.66 1.96
C ASP A 299 -6.40 -10.54 3.20
N ASN A 300 -6.54 -9.90 4.36
CA ASN A 300 -6.78 -10.62 5.61
C ASN A 300 -8.22 -11.12 5.70
N LEU A 301 -8.43 -12.35 5.26
CA LEU A 301 -9.74 -12.99 5.21
C LEU A 301 -10.42 -13.16 6.58
N ASP A 302 -9.67 -13.14 7.68
CA ASP A 302 -10.21 -13.28 9.04
C ASP A 302 -10.32 -11.95 9.79
N ALA A 303 -9.57 -10.91 9.39
CA ALA A 303 -9.53 -9.52 9.87
C ALA A 303 -9.85 -9.27 11.36
N ASN A 304 -9.48 -10.20 12.25
CA ASN A 304 -9.88 -10.17 13.66
C ASN A 304 -8.68 -10.24 14.60
N LEU A 305 -8.69 -9.39 15.63
CA LEU A 305 -7.74 -9.44 16.74
C LEU A 305 -8.39 -10.11 17.97
N PRO A 306 -7.62 -10.90 18.74
CA PRO A 306 -8.11 -11.44 20.01
C PRO A 306 -8.52 -10.32 21.00
N ALA A 307 -9.65 -10.48 21.68
CA ALA A 307 -10.19 -9.47 22.59
C ALA A 307 -9.25 -9.06 23.74
N SER A 308 -8.35 -9.95 24.18
CA SER A 308 -7.39 -9.72 25.27
C SER A 308 -5.95 -9.48 24.80
N GLY A 309 -5.72 -9.36 23.48
CA GLY A 309 -4.40 -9.11 22.92
C GLY A 309 -3.95 -7.65 23.07
N PRO A 310 -2.63 -7.39 22.98
CA PRO A 310 -2.11 -6.03 22.84
C PRO A 310 -2.64 -5.36 21.57
N ARG A 311 -2.71 -4.04 21.60
CA ARG A 311 -3.07 -3.17 20.47
C ARG A 311 -2.09 -2.01 20.52
N ARG A 312 -1.04 -2.06 19.71
CA ARG A 312 0.08 -1.11 19.79
C ARG A 312 0.74 -0.81 18.46
N THR A 313 0.59 -1.68 17.48
CA THR A 313 1.37 -1.61 16.23
C THR A 313 0.49 -1.04 15.12
N PRO A 314 0.87 0.08 14.49
CA PRO A 314 0.18 0.61 13.33
C PRO A 314 0.01 -0.45 12.23
N THR A 315 -1.20 -0.57 11.70
CA THR A 315 -1.54 -1.58 10.69
C THR A 315 -2.22 -0.98 9.45
N LEU A 316 -1.68 -1.28 8.28
CA LEU A 316 -2.34 -1.08 6.99
C LEU A 316 -3.00 -2.39 6.55
N PHE A 317 -4.30 -2.35 6.31
CA PHE A 317 -5.07 -3.45 5.71
C PHE A 317 -5.28 -3.16 4.23
N LEU A 318 -5.08 -4.18 3.41
CA LEU A 318 -5.43 -4.17 2.00
C LEU A 318 -6.48 -5.25 1.78
N ALA A 319 -7.64 -4.88 1.24
CA ALA A 319 -8.77 -5.80 1.02
C ALA A 319 -9.16 -5.83 -0.47
N ALA A 320 -9.89 -6.86 -0.88
CA ALA A 320 -10.23 -7.10 -2.27
C ALA A 320 -11.69 -6.72 -2.62
N ASP A 321 -11.93 -6.21 -3.83
CA ASP A 321 -13.30 -6.03 -4.37
C ASP A 321 -14.05 -7.37 -4.50
N TYR A 322 -13.33 -8.39 -4.94
CA TYR A 322 -13.87 -9.73 -5.19
C TYR A 322 -13.17 -10.72 -4.25
N PRO A 323 -13.85 -11.15 -3.16
CA PRO A 323 -13.22 -11.94 -2.11
C PRO A 323 -12.93 -13.37 -2.58
N PHE A 324 -11.88 -13.98 -2.04
CA PHE A 324 -11.60 -15.41 -2.26
C PHE A 324 -12.79 -16.31 -1.83
N PRO A 325 -13.12 -17.37 -2.58
CA PRO A 325 -12.49 -17.87 -3.81
C PRO A 325 -13.16 -17.36 -5.10
N THR A 326 -13.93 -16.27 -5.02
CA THR A 326 -14.62 -15.72 -6.19
C THR A 326 -13.65 -14.96 -7.07
N THR A 327 -13.76 -15.15 -8.37
CA THR A 327 -13.13 -14.30 -9.38
C THR A 327 -14.06 -13.14 -9.72
N PRO A 328 -13.58 -12.04 -10.32
CA PRO A 328 -14.41 -10.90 -10.67
C PRO A 328 -15.64 -11.30 -11.49
N THR A 329 -16.83 -11.02 -10.95
CA THR A 329 -18.13 -11.23 -11.61
C THR A 329 -19.07 -10.08 -11.26
N PRO A 330 -20.06 -9.75 -12.11
CA PRO A 330 -20.99 -8.66 -11.81
C PRO A 330 -21.70 -8.90 -10.48
N MET A 331 -21.81 -7.87 -9.63
CA MET A 331 -22.55 -8.02 -8.38
C MET A 331 -24.05 -8.07 -8.67
N SER A 332 -24.83 -8.63 -7.73
CA SER A 332 -26.30 -8.64 -7.81
C SER A 332 -26.96 -7.43 -7.15
N GLY A 333 -26.16 -6.65 -6.42
CA GLY A 333 -26.54 -5.46 -5.66
C GLY A 333 -25.32 -4.93 -4.91
N ASN A 334 -25.39 -3.73 -4.34
CA ASN A 334 -24.25 -3.20 -3.59
C ASN A 334 -24.08 -4.00 -2.27
N PRO A 335 -22.84 -4.40 -1.92
CA PRO A 335 -22.55 -4.99 -0.62
C PRO A 335 -22.65 -3.93 0.49
N ASP A 336 -22.44 -4.36 1.74
CA ASP A 336 -22.22 -3.41 2.84
C ASP A 336 -20.88 -2.69 2.60
N PRO A 337 -20.86 -1.37 2.35
CA PRO A 337 -19.62 -0.69 2.00
C PRO A 337 -18.60 -0.67 3.14
N ASP A 338 -19.04 -0.83 4.39
CA ASP A 338 -18.16 -0.84 5.55
C ASP A 338 -17.71 -2.26 5.94
N GLU A 339 -17.99 -3.29 5.14
CA GLU A 339 -17.71 -4.70 5.47
C GLU A 339 -16.24 -4.97 5.83
N HIS A 340 -15.29 -4.24 5.23
CA HIS A 340 -13.86 -4.40 5.48
C HIS A 340 -13.33 -3.59 6.68
N ILE A 341 -14.16 -2.76 7.33
CA ILE A 341 -13.73 -1.89 8.44
C ILE A 341 -14.59 -2.09 9.70
N ALA A 342 -15.91 -2.13 9.56
CA ALA A 342 -16.85 -2.10 10.66
C ALA A 342 -16.81 -3.40 11.49
N GLY A 343 -16.53 -3.27 12.79
CA GLY A 343 -16.47 -4.38 13.74
C GLY A 343 -15.24 -5.29 13.60
N LEU A 344 -14.28 -4.95 12.73
CA LEU A 344 -13.07 -5.73 12.46
C LEU A 344 -11.84 -5.15 13.18
N ALA A 345 -10.65 -5.66 12.85
CA ALA A 345 -9.38 -5.20 13.39
C ALA A 345 -9.14 -3.69 13.19
N TYR A 346 -9.68 -3.11 12.11
CA TYR A 346 -9.65 -1.67 11.86
C TYR A 346 -10.24 -0.88 13.04
N ASP A 347 -11.54 -1.08 13.34
CA ASP A 347 -12.22 -0.41 14.45
C ASP A 347 -11.57 -0.71 15.80
N GLN A 348 -11.06 -1.93 15.99
CA GLN A 348 -10.43 -2.34 17.24
C GLN A 348 -9.10 -1.60 17.49
N LEU A 349 -8.35 -1.27 16.45
CA LEU A 349 -7.10 -0.51 16.54
C LEU A 349 -7.39 0.99 16.69
N ALA A 350 -8.31 1.55 15.89
CA ALA A 350 -8.73 2.95 16.03
C ALA A 350 -9.28 3.23 17.44
N ALA A 351 -10.12 2.35 17.98
CA ALA A 351 -10.63 2.47 19.35
C ALA A 351 -9.55 2.35 20.43
N ALA A 352 -8.41 1.74 20.12
CA ALA A 352 -7.24 1.65 20.99
C ALA A 352 -6.25 2.80 20.81
N ASN A 353 -6.59 3.81 20.00
CA ASN A 353 -5.72 4.92 19.65
C ASN A 353 -4.43 4.49 18.95
N VAL A 354 -4.53 3.48 18.08
CA VAL A 354 -3.46 2.98 17.22
C VAL A 354 -3.79 3.33 15.79
N ASP A 355 -2.84 3.95 15.09
CA ASP A 355 -3.00 4.33 13.69
C ASP A 355 -3.34 3.12 12.82
N VAL A 356 -4.33 3.30 11.95
CA VAL A 356 -4.84 2.23 11.12
C VAL A 356 -5.40 2.78 9.81
N MET A 357 -5.16 2.04 8.73
CA MET A 357 -5.68 2.36 7.41
C MET A 357 -6.20 1.09 6.75
N SER A 358 -7.28 1.20 5.98
CA SER A 358 -7.83 0.14 5.15
C SER A 358 -7.99 0.65 3.73
N ILE A 359 -7.33 0.01 2.77
CA ILE A 359 -7.39 0.34 1.36
C ILE A 359 -7.98 -0.86 0.62
N THR A 360 -9.06 -0.64 -0.12
CA THR A 360 -9.62 -1.64 -1.03
C THR A 360 -9.38 -1.15 -2.46
N PRO A 361 -8.40 -1.69 -3.20
CA PRO A 361 -8.15 -1.25 -4.57
C PRO A 361 -9.29 -1.62 -5.52
N ARG A 362 -9.55 -0.77 -6.50
CA ARG A 362 -10.61 -0.97 -7.48
C ARG A 362 -10.38 -2.22 -8.30
N ALA A 363 -11.44 -3.00 -8.47
CA ALA A 363 -11.47 -4.23 -9.26
C ALA A 363 -10.45 -5.29 -8.84
N SER A 364 -9.92 -5.18 -7.62
CA SER A 364 -8.99 -6.15 -7.05
C SER A 364 -9.68 -7.46 -6.72
N ASP A 365 -8.94 -8.55 -6.79
CA ASP A 365 -9.34 -9.83 -6.23
C ASP A 365 -8.22 -10.39 -5.35
N HIS A 366 -8.42 -11.61 -4.81
CA HIS A 366 -7.44 -12.25 -3.94
C HIS A 366 -6.03 -12.37 -4.54
N TYR A 367 -5.93 -12.43 -5.86
CA TYR A 367 -4.68 -12.63 -6.58
C TYR A 367 -4.02 -11.33 -7.00
N GLU A 368 -4.63 -10.18 -6.70
CA GLU A 368 -4.05 -8.86 -6.98
C GLU A 368 -2.61 -8.73 -6.45
N TRP A 369 -2.34 -9.30 -5.27
CA TRP A 369 -1.02 -9.25 -4.62
C TRP A 369 -0.15 -10.47 -4.90
N GLY A 370 -0.56 -11.39 -5.77
CA GLY A 370 0.18 -12.60 -6.10
C GLY A 370 0.14 -12.95 -7.59
N TYR A 371 1.27 -12.84 -8.27
CA TYR A 371 1.39 -13.27 -9.66
C TYR A 371 1.32 -14.79 -9.76
N GLN A 372 0.16 -15.32 -10.10
CA GLN A 372 -0.01 -16.76 -10.28
C GLN A 372 0.63 -17.22 -11.60
N PRO A 373 1.15 -18.46 -11.71
CA PRO A 373 1.88 -18.91 -12.89
C PRO A 373 1.02 -19.00 -14.15
N PHE A 374 1.63 -18.69 -15.31
CA PHE A 374 0.98 -18.78 -16.62
C PHE A 374 0.92 -20.24 -17.11
N PRO A 375 -0.12 -20.68 -17.87
CA PRO A 375 -1.31 -19.96 -18.32
C PRO A 375 -2.46 -19.97 -17.32
N ALA A 376 -2.26 -20.46 -16.10
CA ALA A 376 -3.32 -20.50 -15.10
C ALA A 376 -3.75 -19.09 -14.67
N ASN A 377 -2.83 -18.10 -14.70
CA ASN A 377 -3.01 -16.66 -14.41
C ASN A 377 -4.45 -16.30 -14.05
N PHE A 378 -4.72 -16.13 -12.77
CA PHE A 378 -6.04 -15.69 -12.33
C PHE A 378 -6.27 -14.24 -12.74
N PRO A 379 -7.54 -13.81 -12.84
CA PRO A 379 -7.86 -12.40 -13.02
C PRO A 379 -7.15 -11.53 -11.97
N SER A 380 -6.81 -10.29 -12.35
CA SER A 380 -6.28 -9.24 -11.49
C SER A 380 -6.32 -7.91 -12.28
N SER A 381 -6.41 -6.79 -11.57
CA SER A 381 -6.43 -5.45 -12.17
C SER A 381 -5.03 -4.98 -12.57
N ARG A 382 -4.92 -3.91 -13.38
CA ARG A 382 -3.59 -3.30 -13.68
C ARG A 382 -3.00 -2.52 -12.51
N TYR A 383 -3.87 -1.94 -11.69
CA TYR A 383 -3.49 -0.86 -10.79
C TYR A 383 -3.60 -1.23 -9.31
N GLY A 384 -4.27 -2.34 -8.97
CA GLY A 384 -4.53 -2.70 -7.58
C GLY A 384 -3.25 -2.99 -6.79
N GLU A 385 -2.32 -3.75 -7.35
CA GLU A 385 -0.98 -3.95 -6.77
C GLU A 385 -0.22 -2.62 -6.66
N ARG A 386 -0.27 -1.81 -7.72
CA ARG A 386 0.47 -0.54 -7.77
C ARG A 386 0.02 0.43 -6.68
N ILE A 387 -1.29 0.60 -6.52
CA ILE A 387 -1.84 1.49 -5.47
C ILE A 387 -1.61 0.89 -4.08
N SER A 388 -1.66 -0.44 -3.96
CA SER A 388 -1.30 -1.14 -2.73
C SER A 388 0.15 -0.90 -2.33
N LEU A 389 1.09 -0.98 -3.29
CA LEU A 389 2.50 -0.67 -3.08
C LEU A 389 2.70 0.78 -2.64
N TYR A 390 2.03 1.73 -3.30
CA TYR A 390 2.13 3.14 -2.95
C TYR A 390 1.80 3.39 -1.46
N TYR A 391 0.66 2.87 -0.98
CA TYR A 391 0.30 2.98 0.43
C TYR A 391 1.22 2.16 1.34
N THR A 392 1.72 1.00 0.87
CA THR A 392 2.70 0.19 1.61
C THR A 392 4.00 0.95 1.85
N LEU A 393 4.55 1.59 0.82
CA LEU A 393 5.76 2.40 0.91
C LEU A 393 5.55 3.56 1.87
N ALA A 394 4.47 4.33 1.70
CA ALA A 394 4.15 5.45 2.60
C ALA A 394 3.97 5.00 4.05
N TRP A 395 3.35 3.82 4.28
CA TRP A 395 3.15 3.25 5.61
C TRP A 395 4.48 2.89 6.28
N PHE A 396 5.31 2.08 5.61
CA PHE A 396 6.59 1.67 6.18
C PHE A 396 7.58 2.84 6.29
N ASP A 397 7.62 3.76 5.32
CA ASP A 397 8.52 4.92 5.39
C ASP A 397 8.18 5.80 6.60
N ARG A 398 6.89 6.00 6.87
CA ARG A 398 6.44 6.72 8.05
C ARG A 398 6.87 6.04 9.35
N TYR A 399 6.57 4.75 9.53
CA TYR A 399 6.71 4.10 10.83
C TYR A 399 8.09 3.47 11.07
N LEU A 400 8.86 3.18 10.02
CA LEU A 400 10.17 2.53 10.13
C LEU A 400 11.33 3.45 9.78
N LYS A 401 11.14 4.46 8.93
CA LYS A 401 12.18 5.45 8.60
C LYS A 401 11.96 6.80 9.27
N GLY A 402 10.78 7.05 9.83
CA GLY A 402 10.41 8.35 10.39
C GLY A 402 10.31 9.43 9.30
N ASP A 403 9.93 9.05 8.08
CA ASP A 403 9.79 9.98 6.96
C ASP A 403 8.72 11.05 7.26
N PRO A 404 9.08 12.35 7.32
CA PRO A 404 8.13 13.42 7.60
C PRO A 404 7.01 13.50 6.56
N ASP A 405 7.27 13.09 5.31
CA ASP A 405 6.29 13.15 4.21
C ASP A 405 5.39 11.90 4.17
N GLY A 406 5.66 10.90 5.01
CA GLY A 406 4.92 9.63 5.03
C GLY A 406 3.43 9.82 5.30
N THR A 407 3.04 10.73 6.19
CA THR A 407 1.63 11.02 6.44
C THR A 407 0.95 11.76 5.29
N THR A 408 1.62 12.74 4.67
CA THR A 408 1.14 13.42 3.46
C THR A 408 0.87 12.43 2.33
N ARG A 409 1.78 11.47 2.09
CA ARG A 409 1.58 10.42 1.07
C ARG A 409 0.37 9.53 1.34
N LEU A 410 0.05 9.26 2.60
CA LEU A 410 -1.10 8.44 2.98
C LEU A 410 -2.45 9.14 2.73
N VAL A 411 -2.52 10.47 2.76
CA VAL A 411 -3.81 11.19 2.72
C VAL A 411 -4.05 12.02 1.46
N ARG A 412 -3.01 12.28 0.66
CA ARG A 412 -3.12 13.10 -0.55
C ARG A 412 -3.98 12.47 -1.65
N GLY A 413 -4.61 13.31 -2.46
CA GLY A 413 -5.57 12.88 -3.48
C GLY A 413 -4.98 12.27 -4.73
N TYR A 414 -3.75 12.63 -5.10
CA TYR A 414 -3.09 12.17 -6.33
C TYR A 414 -1.85 11.37 -6.00
N VAL A 415 -1.58 10.29 -6.73
CA VAL A 415 -0.41 9.43 -6.50
C VAL A 415 0.85 10.03 -7.14
N ASP A 416 2.02 9.93 -6.50
CA ASP A 416 3.29 10.41 -7.08
C ASP A 416 4.01 9.25 -7.79
N GLU A 417 5.25 9.50 -8.17
CA GLU A 417 6.12 8.52 -8.80
C GLU A 417 6.70 7.48 -7.85
N THR A 418 6.51 7.57 -6.52
CA THR A 418 7.23 6.70 -5.56
C THR A 418 7.05 5.21 -5.83
N ALA A 419 5.82 4.77 -6.11
CA ALA A 419 5.58 3.40 -6.54
C ALA A 419 6.25 3.13 -7.90
N ASP A 420 6.03 4.01 -8.87
CA ASP A 420 6.42 3.84 -10.27
C ASP A 420 7.93 3.80 -10.52
N LEU A 421 8.73 4.39 -9.62
CA LEU A 421 10.20 4.30 -9.64
C LEU A 421 10.69 2.85 -9.66
N HIS A 422 9.92 1.93 -9.07
CA HIS A 422 10.27 0.52 -8.90
C HIS A 422 9.47 -0.41 -9.84
N SER A 423 8.69 0.15 -10.77
CA SER A 423 7.83 -0.63 -11.67
C SER A 423 8.62 -1.25 -12.83
N ILE A 424 9.06 -2.49 -12.64
CA ILE A 424 9.83 -3.27 -13.64
C ILE A 424 9.11 -4.49 -14.19
N GLY A 425 7.95 -4.83 -13.63
CA GLY A 425 7.22 -6.07 -13.94
C GLY A 425 6.51 -6.08 -15.29
N ALA A 426 5.71 -7.12 -15.51
CA ALA A 426 4.83 -7.22 -16.66
C ALA A 426 3.85 -6.03 -16.73
N GLY A 427 3.51 -5.64 -17.94
CA GLY A 427 2.46 -4.66 -18.16
C GLY A 427 1.81 -4.74 -19.53
N THR A 428 1.40 -3.58 -20.06
CA THR A 428 0.79 -3.50 -21.39
C THR A 428 1.83 -3.70 -22.50
N TYR A 429 1.37 -4.02 -23.71
CA TYR A 429 2.26 -4.21 -24.87
C TYR A 429 2.21 -3.03 -25.85
N ASP A 430 3.36 -2.43 -26.12
CA ASP A 430 3.56 -1.37 -27.11
C ASP A 430 4.32 -1.91 -28.34
N ALA A 431 3.57 -2.10 -29.43
CA ALA A 431 4.11 -2.59 -30.69
C ALA A 431 5.11 -1.61 -31.35
N ALA A 432 4.99 -0.31 -31.13
CA ALA A 432 5.93 0.67 -31.69
C ALA A 432 7.29 0.56 -30.98
N GLN A 433 7.31 0.37 -29.67
CA GLN A 433 8.55 0.10 -28.92
C GLN A 433 9.21 -1.21 -29.34
N ALA A 434 8.43 -2.27 -29.58
CA ALA A 434 8.95 -3.52 -30.11
C ALA A 434 9.58 -3.35 -31.50
N VAL A 435 8.92 -2.61 -32.41
CA VAL A 435 9.44 -2.32 -33.75
C VAL A 435 10.71 -1.46 -33.71
N ALA A 436 10.83 -0.56 -32.72
CA ALA A 436 12.02 0.26 -32.54
C ALA A 436 13.24 -0.56 -32.10
N ASN A 437 13.04 -1.69 -31.41
CA ASN A 437 14.10 -2.56 -30.88
C ASN A 437 13.96 -4.01 -31.37
N PRO A 438 14.06 -4.28 -32.68
CA PRO A 438 13.67 -5.57 -33.27
C PRO A 438 14.59 -6.76 -32.91
N THR A 439 15.72 -6.52 -32.24
CA THR A 439 16.64 -7.56 -31.77
C THR A 439 16.38 -8.00 -30.35
N ASP A 440 15.59 -7.23 -29.60
CA ASP A 440 15.20 -7.55 -28.23
C ASP A 440 13.81 -8.24 -28.27
N PRO A 441 13.73 -9.55 -28.00
CA PRO A 441 12.45 -10.28 -28.02
C PRO A 441 11.50 -9.86 -26.89
N PHE A 442 11.96 -9.06 -25.93
CA PHE A 442 11.18 -8.57 -24.79
C PHE A 442 10.76 -7.11 -24.97
N ALA A 443 11.21 -6.45 -26.03
CA ALA A 443 10.85 -5.07 -26.32
C ALA A 443 9.33 -4.92 -26.49
N GLY A 444 8.82 -3.80 -26.00
CA GLY A 444 7.39 -3.48 -26.01
C GLY A 444 6.65 -3.86 -24.72
N ASN A 445 7.27 -4.52 -23.74
CA ASN A 445 6.69 -4.57 -22.39
C ASN A 445 6.71 -3.17 -21.76
N VAL A 446 5.57 -2.68 -21.30
CA VAL A 446 5.41 -1.39 -20.63
C VAL A 446 4.78 -1.62 -19.26
N PRO A 447 5.59 -1.61 -18.16
CA PRO A 447 5.11 -1.84 -16.81
C PRO A 447 3.97 -0.89 -16.41
N TYR A 448 3.08 -1.35 -15.53
CA TYR A 448 1.96 -0.53 -15.06
C TYR A 448 2.44 0.64 -14.19
N ARG A 449 1.82 1.79 -14.39
CA ARG A 449 2.16 3.05 -13.72
C ARG A 449 0.92 3.77 -13.23
N ILE A 450 1.04 4.44 -12.08
CA ILE A 450 -0.06 5.15 -11.41
C ILE A 450 0.24 6.60 -11.04
N ALA A 451 1.46 7.09 -11.26
CA ALA A 451 1.81 8.48 -11.00
C ALA A 451 0.87 9.45 -11.72
N GLY A 452 0.42 10.48 -11.00
CA GLY A 452 -0.53 11.48 -11.45
C GLY A 452 -2.00 11.01 -11.53
N LYS A 453 -2.29 9.74 -11.22
CA LYS A 453 -3.68 9.27 -11.11
C LYS A 453 -4.27 9.71 -9.78
N CYS A 454 -5.56 10.05 -9.80
CA CYS A 454 -6.32 10.30 -8.59
C CYS A 454 -6.52 9.00 -7.81
N ALA A 455 -6.15 8.99 -6.53
CA ALA A 455 -6.29 7.84 -5.64
C ALA A 455 -7.75 7.35 -5.59
N ALA A 456 -8.72 8.26 -5.42
CA ALA A 456 -10.15 7.90 -5.35
C ALA A 456 -10.65 7.07 -6.55
N ASN A 457 -10.11 7.28 -7.75
CA ASN A 457 -10.49 6.53 -8.95
C ASN A 457 -9.89 5.11 -9.02
N LEU A 458 -8.84 4.87 -8.23
CA LEU A 458 -8.16 3.58 -8.08
C LEU A 458 -8.65 2.79 -6.86
N LEU A 459 -9.59 3.34 -6.09
CA LEU A 459 -10.21 2.67 -4.94
C LEU A 459 -11.53 2.01 -5.33
N SER A 460 -11.91 1.01 -4.55
CA SER A 460 -13.12 0.22 -4.68
C SER A 460 -14.36 1.09 -4.93
N ILE A 461 -15.22 0.60 -5.82
CA ILE A 461 -16.53 1.20 -6.03
C ILE A 461 -17.62 0.63 -5.11
N TYR A 462 -17.27 -0.40 -4.33
CA TYR A 462 -18.19 -1.17 -3.49
C TYR A 462 -17.92 -0.98 -2.00
N TYR A 463 -16.64 -0.95 -1.61
CA TYR A 463 -16.22 -0.89 -0.22
C TYR A 463 -15.47 0.41 0.05
N HIS A 464 -15.67 0.96 1.23
CA HIS A 464 -14.93 2.13 1.64
C HIS A 464 -13.48 1.79 1.94
N SER A 465 -12.59 2.63 1.44
CA SER A 465 -11.24 2.76 1.98
C SER A 465 -11.24 3.87 3.01
N ALA A 466 -10.53 3.68 4.12
CA ALA A 466 -10.64 4.54 5.29
C ALA A 466 -9.28 4.66 6.00
N TYR A 467 -9.11 5.75 6.74
CA TYR A 467 -7.97 5.90 7.64
C TYR A 467 -8.35 6.56 8.94
N TRP A 468 -7.58 6.22 9.98
CA TRP A 468 -7.60 6.83 11.29
C TRP A 468 -6.14 6.97 11.72
N LEU A 469 -5.62 8.20 11.68
CA LEU A 469 -4.21 8.52 11.85
C LEU A 469 -4.06 9.67 12.85
N GLU A 470 -2.88 9.79 13.45
CA GLU A 470 -2.52 10.91 14.35
C GLU A 470 -3.49 11.05 15.53
N GLY A 471 -3.82 9.93 16.18
CA GLY A 471 -4.77 9.96 17.30
C GLY A 471 -6.20 10.30 16.87
N GLY A 472 -6.52 10.16 15.58
CA GLY A 472 -7.82 10.48 14.99
C GLY A 472 -7.95 11.94 14.55
N ALA A 473 -6.88 12.72 14.59
CA ALA A 473 -6.85 14.07 14.02
C ALA A 473 -7.03 14.04 12.50
N LEU A 474 -6.51 13.00 11.84
CA LEU A 474 -6.72 12.72 10.43
C LEU A 474 -7.56 11.45 10.32
N ALA A 475 -8.83 11.58 9.92
CA ALA A 475 -9.69 10.44 9.72
C ALA A 475 -10.70 10.65 8.58
N THR A 476 -10.90 9.61 7.79
CA THR A 476 -12.02 9.50 6.85
C THR A 476 -12.60 8.10 6.89
N GLY A 477 -13.92 8.00 6.81
CA GLY A 477 -14.62 6.73 6.64
C GLY A 477 -14.75 6.30 5.18
N ASP A 478 -14.51 7.22 4.23
CA ASP A 478 -14.57 6.95 2.79
C ASP A 478 -13.60 7.90 2.04
N MET A 479 -12.46 7.36 1.63
CA MET A 479 -11.46 8.09 0.83
C MET A 479 -11.96 8.40 -0.58
N ARG A 480 -12.90 7.63 -1.13
CA ARG A 480 -13.43 7.88 -2.47
C ARG A 480 -14.31 9.13 -2.49
N ALA A 481 -15.03 9.41 -1.40
CA ALA A 481 -15.83 10.62 -1.24
C ALA A 481 -15.02 11.92 -1.28
N LEU A 482 -13.70 11.87 -1.06
CA LEU A 482 -12.82 13.03 -1.21
C LEU A 482 -12.73 13.51 -2.68
N GLY A 483 -13.01 12.61 -3.64
CA GLY A 483 -13.01 12.93 -5.05
C GLY A 483 -11.60 13.19 -5.62
N CYS A 484 -11.55 14.00 -6.67
CA CYS A 484 -10.33 14.34 -7.41
C CYS A 484 -10.29 15.84 -7.76
N ALA A 485 -11.09 16.67 -7.11
CA ALA A 485 -11.05 18.11 -7.35
C ALA A 485 -9.99 18.72 -6.43
N ASP A 486 -9.13 19.53 -7.01
CA ASP A 486 -8.06 20.31 -6.35
C ASP A 486 -7.92 21.55 -7.25
N VAL A 487 -8.68 22.61 -6.92
CA VAL A 487 -8.83 23.76 -7.83
C VAL A 487 -7.66 24.74 -7.74
N ASP A 488 -6.91 24.77 -6.63
CA ASP A 488 -5.74 25.63 -6.45
C ASP A 488 -4.39 24.92 -6.63
N LEU A 489 -4.40 23.60 -6.81
CA LEU A 489 -3.27 22.74 -7.17
C LEU A 489 -2.19 22.66 -6.10
N ASP A 490 -2.59 22.69 -4.84
CA ASP A 490 -1.69 22.52 -3.70
C ASP A 490 -1.52 21.04 -3.27
N GLY A 491 -2.25 20.12 -3.91
CA GLY A 491 -2.17 18.69 -3.66
C GLY A 491 -3.12 18.18 -2.58
N ILE A 492 -3.89 19.06 -1.94
CA ILE A 492 -5.01 18.73 -1.07
C ILE A 492 -6.30 18.80 -1.89
N LEU A 493 -7.16 17.81 -1.73
CA LEU A 493 -8.42 17.79 -2.48
C LEU A 493 -9.40 18.80 -1.89
N ASP A 494 -10.19 19.48 -2.72
CA ASP A 494 -11.21 20.49 -2.34
C ASP A 494 -12.11 20.03 -1.17
N ALA A 495 -12.38 18.71 -1.08
CA ALA A 495 -13.23 18.13 -0.03
C ALA A 495 -12.53 17.99 1.34
N ALA A 496 -11.20 17.93 1.35
CA ALA A 496 -10.35 17.86 2.54
C ALA A 496 -9.60 19.17 2.81
N ASP A 497 -9.62 20.11 1.88
CA ASP A 497 -8.89 21.37 1.93
C ASP A 497 -9.61 22.43 2.78
N ASN A 498 -8.92 22.98 3.77
CA ASN A 498 -9.42 24.08 4.58
C ASN A 498 -9.31 25.46 3.92
N CYS A 499 -8.66 25.57 2.75
CA CYS A 499 -8.64 26.72 1.86
C CYS A 499 -8.73 26.36 0.37
N PRO A 500 -9.87 25.79 -0.11
CA PRO A 500 -10.01 25.20 -1.45
C PRO A 500 -9.59 26.04 -2.65
N ASN A 501 -9.43 27.36 -2.51
CA ASN A 501 -9.17 28.24 -3.64
C ASN A 501 -7.83 29.00 -3.53
N VAL A 502 -7.04 28.76 -2.49
CA VAL A 502 -5.70 29.33 -2.30
C VAL A 502 -4.78 28.33 -1.63
N ALA A 503 -3.79 27.92 -2.40
CA ALA A 503 -2.82 26.92 -2.01
C ALA A 503 -2.21 27.12 -0.62
N ASN A 504 -2.33 26.10 0.21
CA ASN A 504 -1.77 26.00 1.55
C ASN A 504 -1.52 24.52 1.92
N GLU A 505 -0.50 23.92 1.28
CA GLU A 505 -0.13 22.51 1.44
C GLU A 505 0.02 22.03 2.90
N ASP A 506 0.32 22.95 3.84
CA ASP A 506 0.48 22.67 5.28
C ASP A 506 -0.85 22.58 6.07
N GLN A 507 -1.96 22.95 5.43
CA GLN A 507 -3.32 22.96 6.00
C GLN A 507 -3.38 23.67 7.37
N LEU A 508 -2.53 24.68 7.61
CA LEU A 508 -2.49 25.38 8.89
C LEU A 508 -3.81 26.10 9.20
N ASP A 509 -4.41 25.73 10.32
CA ASP A 509 -5.55 26.40 10.94
C ASP A 509 -5.22 26.60 12.43
N ARG A 510 -4.70 27.78 12.78
CA ARG A 510 -4.22 28.07 14.15
C ARG A 510 -5.31 28.62 15.06
N GLY A 511 -6.50 28.91 14.54
CA GLY A 511 -7.51 29.62 15.30
C GLY A 511 -8.74 29.97 14.49
N GLY A 512 -9.12 31.24 14.53
CA GLY A 512 -10.35 31.71 13.92
C GLY A 512 -10.76 33.04 14.51
N ILE A 513 -12.06 33.30 14.53
CA ILE A 513 -12.58 34.60 14.97
C ILE A 513 -12.47 34.77 16.48
N ASN A 514 -11.54 35.65 16.91
CA ASN A 514 -11.28 35.97 18.32
C ASN A 514 -11.05 34.72 19.19
N THR A 515 -10.43 33.69 18.62
CA THR A 515 -10.15 32.41 19.27
C THR A 515 -8.85 31.82 18.74
N THR A 516 -8.19 30.99 19.55
CA THR A 516 -7.07 30.13 19.15
C THR A 516 -7.53 28.70 18.88
N THR A 517 -8.85 28.47 18.82
CA THR A 517 -9.43 27.18 18.49
C THR A 517 -9.69 27.16 16.99
N PRO A 518 -9.10 26.19 16.26
CA PRO A 518 -9.33 25.99 14.83
C PRO A 518 -10.83 25.93 14.51
N ASP A 519 -11.26 26.60 13.45
CA ASP A 519 -12.67 26.65 13.02
C ASP A 519 -12.94 25.96 11.67
N GLY A 520 -11.92 25.33 11.10
CA GLY A 520 -11.97 24.56 9.85
C GLY A 520 -11.69 25.40 8.61
N ILE A 521 -11.33 26.69 8.78
CA ILE A 521 -10.91 27.58 7.71
C ILE A 521 -9.42 27.84 7.89
N GLY A 522 -8.61 27.53 6.88
CA GLY A 522 -7.17 27.69 6.97
C GLY A 522 -6.74 29.16 7.06
N ASP A 523 -5.60 29.39 7.70
CA ASP A 523 -5.03 30.72 7.90
C ASP A 523 -4.81 31.48 6.57
N ALA A 524 -4.51 30.73 5.49
CA ALA A 524 -4.24 31.27 4.17
C ALA A 524 -5.45 32.00 3.55
N CYS A 525 -6.67 31.56 3.88
CA CYS A 525 -7.91 32.08 3.32
C CYS A 525 -8.87 32.65 4.37
N GLN A 526 -8.56 32.58 5.67
CA GLN A 526 -9.40 33.12 6.74
C GLN A 526 -9.65 34.63 6.57
N CYS A 527 -10.85 34.99 6.11
CA CYS A 527 -11.15 36.39 5.83
C CYS A 527 -11.10 37.20 7.12
N GLY A 528 -10.45 38.36 7.04
CA GLY A 528 -10.20 39.24 8.16
C GLY A 528 -8.87 39.00 8.87
N ASP A 529 -8.18 37.87 8.68
CA ASP A 529 -6.81 37.70 9.19
C ASP A 529 -5.81 38.25 8.17
N VAL A 530 -5.61 39.56 8.21
CA VAL A 530 -4.62 40.23 7.34
C VAL A 530 -3.22 40.21 7.96
N SER A 531 -3.10 39.83 9.24
CA SER A 531 -1.82 39.73 9.92
C SER A 531 -1.11 38.40 9.65
N GLY A 532 -1.86 37.36 9.31
CA GLY A 532 -1.38 36.00 9.05
C GLY A 532 -1.03 35.24 10.33
N ASN A 533 -1.65 35.60 11.46
CA ASN A 533 -1.37 34.98 12.76
C ASN A 533 -2.39 33.89 13.14
N GLY A 534 -3.38 33.63 12.30
CA GLY A 534 -4.46 32.66 12.49
C GLY A 534 -5.60 33.13 13.40
N ILE A 535 -5.64 34.42 13.79
CA ILE A 535 -6.63 34.93 14.75
C ILE A 535 -7.21 36.26 14.27
N VAL A 536 -8.45 36.22 13.76
CA VAL A 536 -9.17 37.44 13.34
C VAL A 536 -9.59 38.25 14.56
N ASN A 537 -8.93 39.39 14.81
CA ASN A 537 -9.21 40.23 15.98
C ASN A 537 -9.00 41.75 15.73
N GLY A 538 -8.93 42.53 16.82
CA GLY A 538 -8.74 43.98 16.75
C GLY A 538 -7.39 44.43 16.16
N GLN A 539 -6.37 43.58 16.14
CA GLN A 539 -5.10 43.85 15.46
C GLN A 539 -5.31 43.93 13.95
N ASP A 540 -6.03 42.97 13.37
CA ASP A 540 -6.35 42.94 11.95
C ASP A 540 -7.25 44.10 11.55
N ALA A 541 -8.29 44.38 12.35
CA ALA A 541 -9.13 45.55 12.11
C ALA A 541 -8.31 46.85 12.06
N ASN A 542 -7.29 46.99 12.91
CA ASN A 542 -6.40 48.14 12.87
C ASN A 542 -5.49 48.12 11.64
N ALA A 543 -4.97 46.97 11.23
CA ALA A 543 -4.15 46.82 10.03
C ALA A 543 -4.95 47.17 8.76
N ILE A 544 -6.18 46.67 8.62
CA ILE A 544 -7.12 47.01 7.53
C ILE A 544 -7.42 48.50 7.53
N LYS A 545 -7.74 49.08 8.69
CA LYS A 545 -8.04 50.51 8.81
C LYS A 545 -6.85 51.38 8.40
N ARG A 546 -5.63 50.99 8.77
CA ARG A 546 -4.41 51.71 8.38
C ARG A 546 -4.18 51.62 6.88
N HIS A 547 -4.37 50.44 6.29
CA HIS A 547 -4.29 50.23 4.85
C HIS A 547 -5.29 51.14 4.11
N GLY A 548 -6.58 51.09 4.47
CA GLY A 548 -7.62 51.92 3.83
C GLY A 548 -7.45 53.44 4.01
N LEU A 549 -6.56 53.89 4.92
CA LEU A 549 -6.18 55.30 5.11
C LEU A 549 -4.84 55.66 4.45
N GLY A 550 -4.16 54.71 3.78
CA GLY A 550 -2.84 54.91 3.18
C GLY A 550 -1.72 55.16 4.20
N LEU A 551 -1.88 54.68 5.45
CA LEU A 551 -0.93 54.94 6.53
C LEU A 551 0.25 53.96 6.48
N THR A 552 1.43 54.45 6.14
CA THR A 552 2.68 53.68 6.10
C THR A 552 3.62 54.07 7.27
N PRO A 553 4.38 53.11 7.83
CA PRO A 553 4.40 51.67 7.51
C PRO A 553 3.21 50.90 8.12
N ASN A 554 2.81 49.78 7.50
CA ASN A 554 1.76 48.90 8.00
C ASN A 554 2.25 47.44 8.15
N PRO A 555 3.07 47.15 9.17
CA PRO A 555 3.80 45.87 9.28
C PRO A 555 2.93 44.66 9.67
N LEU A 556 1.65 44.86 9.95
CA LEU A 556 0.70 43.79 10.31
C LEU A 556 -0.30 43.51 9.18
N PHE A 557 -0.05 44.02 7.99
CA PHE A 557 -0.88 43.80 6.81
C PHE A 557 -0.07 42.95 5.83
N ASN A 558 0.00 41.66 6.13
CA ASN A 558 0.85 40.67 5.48
C ASN A 558 0.08 39.82 4.45
N VAL A 559 -1.24 39.68 4.63
CA VAL A 559 -2.10 38.86 3.77
C VAL A 559 -3.23 39.72 3.17
N PRO A 560 -2.94 40.57 2.15
CA PRO A 560 -3.93 41.49 1.57
C PRO A 560 -5.18 40.77 1.02
N GLY A 561 -5.00 39.55 0.51
CA GLY A 561 -6.07 38.72 -0.03
C GLY A 561 -7.18 38.37 0.97
N ASN A 562 -6.90 38.45 2.28
CA ASN A 562 -7.87 38.18 3.35
C ASN A 562 -8.72 39.40 3.74
N CYS A 563 -8.48 40.60 3.17
CA CYS A 563 -9.05 41.83 3.72
C CYS A 563 -10.56 42.03 3.48
N ASP A 564 -11.07 41.67 2.29
CA ASP A 564 -12.45 42.00 1.87
C ASP A 564 -13.49 41.07 2.52
N VAL A 565 -13.73 41.26 3.81
CA VAL A 565 -14.73 40.50 4.58
C VAL A 565 -16.16 40.90 4.22
N SER A 566 -16.35 42.05 3.55
CA SER A 566 -17.66 42.53 3.14
C SER A 566 -18.10 42.04 1.75
N GLY A 567 -17.16 41.57 0.92
CA GLY A 567 -17.37 41.09 -0.44
C GLY A 567 -17.67 42.21 -1.43
N ASN A 568 -17.19 43.44 -1.17
CA ASN A 568 -17.47 44.62 -2.01
C ASN A 568 -16.35 44.93 -3.01
N GLY A 569 -15.29 44.12 -3.05
CA GLY A 569 -14.11 44.27 -3.88
C GLY A 569 -13.11 45.31 -3.37
N GLN A 570 -13.21 45.77 -2.12
CA GLN A 570 -12.34 46.79 -1.53
C GLN A 570 -11.81 46.36 -0.17
N CYS A 571 -10.60 46.80 0.17
CA CYS A 571 -10.05 46.70 1.52
C CYS A 571 -10.09 48.07 2.20
N ASN A 572 -11.12 48.36 2.98
CA ASN A 572 -11.29 49.70 3.54
C ASN A 572 -11.85 49.72 4.98
N GLY A 573 -12.25 50.90 5.44
CA GLY A 573 -12.79 51.08 6.79
C GLY A 573 -14.08 50.30 7.07
N GLN A 574 -14.82 49.86 6.04
CA GLN A 574 -15.98 48.98 6.18
C GLN A 574 -15.55 47.61 6.69
N ASP A 575 -14.50 47.04 6.09
CA ASP A 575 -13.94 45.74 6.46
C ASP A 575 -13.33 45.78 7.86
N ALA A 576 -12.57 46.85 8.19
CA ALA A 576 -12.06 47.05 9.55
C ALA A 576 -13.17 47.08 10.61
N ASN A 577 -14.29 47.75 10.30
CA ASN A 577 -15.44 47.79 11.19
C ASN A 577 -16.14 46.42 11.27
N ALA A 578 -16.27 45.69 10.17
CA ALA A 578 -16.84 44.35 10.15
C ALA A 578 -16.02 43.37 10.99
N VAL A 579 -14.69 43.33 10.82
CA VAL A 579 -13.76 42.54 11.65
C VAL A 579 -13.92 42.88 13.13
N THR A 580 -13.87 44.18 13.49
CA THR A 580 -14.01 44.63 14.89
C THR A 580 -15.31 44.12 15.51
N ARG A 581 -16.42 44.23 14.77
CA ARG A 581 -17.76 43.91 15.28
C ARG A 581 -17.96 42.40 15.38
N LYS A 582 -17.49 41.65 14.39
CA LYS A 582 -17.54 40.18 14.39
C LYS A 582 -16.70 39.59 15.52
N ALA A 583 -15.48 40.10 15.75
CA ALA A 583 -14.63 39.68 16.87
C ALA A 583 -15.28 39.96 18.25
N LEU A 584 -16.16 40.97 18.35
CA LEU A 584 -16.94 41.27 19.56
C LEU A 584 -18.27 40.48 19.66
N GLY A 585 -18.50 39.51 18.77
CA GLY A 585 -19.73 38.72 18.72
C GLY A 585 -20.97 39.50 18.25
N GLN A 586 -20.78 40.60 17.52
CA GLN A 586 -21.88 41.47 17.07
C GLN A 586 -22.27 41.14 15.62
N PRO A 587 -23.59 41.08 15.30
CA PRO A 587 -24.08 40.57 14.01
C PRO A 587 -24.06 41.59 12.85
N SER A 588 -23.51 42.79 13.05
CA SER A 588 -23.52 43.86 12.04
C SER A 588 -22.32 44.80 12.21
N PRO A 589 -21.70 45.28 11.12
CA PRO A 589 -22.02 45.04 9.69
C PRO A 589 -21.67 43.62 9.22
N SER A 590 -21.96 43.29 7.95
CA SER A 590 -21.74 41.95 7.39
C SER A 590 -20.26 41.58 7.40
N PHE A 591 -19.96 40.44 7.97
CA PHE A 591 -18.67 39.75 7.88
C PHE A 591 -18.96 38.39 7.25
N GLY A 592 -18.24 38.05 6.18
CA GLY A 592 -18.35 36.77 5.53
C GLY A 592 -17.03 36.33 4.91
N GLN A 593 -17.02 35.07 4.50
CA GLN A 593 -15.87 34.41 3.90
C GLN A 593 -15.84 34.70 2.39
N ASN A 594 -15.73 35.99 2.03
CA ASN A 594 -15.87 36.50 0.66
C ASN A 594 -14.59 37.18 0.12
N CYS A 595 -13.52 37.17 0.89
CA CYS A 595 -12.25 37.79 0.53
C CYS A 595 -11.59 37.03 -0.63
N HIS A 596 -10.67 37.68 -1.33
CA HIS A 596 -10.02 37.15 -2.54
C HIS A 596 -9.48 35.74 -2.35
N ASN A 597 -8.80 35.47 -1.23
CA ASN A 597 -8.26 34.15 -0.95
C ASN A 597 -9.33 33.10 -0.65
N ALA A 598 -10.47 33.47 -0.07
CA ALA A 598 -11.56 32.52 0.18
C ALA A 598 -12.31 32.10 -1.09
N VAL A 599 -12.38 32.99 -2.09
CA VAL A 599 -13.17 32.77 -3.33
C VAL A 599 -12.33 32.59 -4.58
N GLY A 600 -11.00 32.41 -4.45
CA GLY A 600 -10.08 32.20 -5.57
C GLY A 600 -10.00 33.36 -6.54
N GLN A 601 -10.25 34.59 -6.07
CA GLN A 601 -10.13 35.77 -6.92
C GLN A 601 -8.71 36.32 -6.87
N PRO A 602 -8.16 36.80 -8.00
CA PRO A 602 -6.85 37.44 -8.00
C PRO A 602 -6.80 38.60 -7.02
N VAL A 603 -5.79 38.64 -6.15
CA VAL A 603 -5.55 39.77 -5.25
C VAL A 603 -5.17 41.00 -6.08
N PRO A 604 -5.95 42.10 -6.03
CA PRO A 604 -5.62 43.32 -6.75
C PRO A 604 -4.26 43.89 -6.32
N SER A 605 -3.48 44.38 -7.27
CA SER A 605 -2.13 44.91 -7.00
C SER A 605 -2.09 46.18 -6.13
N ASP A 606 -3.24 46.81 -5.93
CA ASP A 606 -3.43 48.00 -5.10
C ASP A 606 -3.91 47.68 -3.67
N LEU A 607 -4.11 46.40 -3.33
CA LEU A 607 -4.27 45.91 -1.96
C LEU A 607 -2.95 45.71 -1.23
#